data_AF-A0A7K1ECA8-F1
#
_entry.id   AF-A0A7K1ECA8-F1
#
_cell.length_a   1.000
_cell.length_b   1.000
_cell.length_c   1.000
_cell.angle_alpha   90.00
_cell.angle_beta   90.00
_cell.angle_gamma   90.00
#
_symmetry.space_group_name_H-M   'P 1'
#
loop_
_entity.id
_entity.type
_entity.pdbx_description
1 polymer ?
#
loop_
_entity_poly.entity_id
_entity_poly.type
_entity_poly.pdbx_seq_one_letter_code
_entity_poly.pdbx_strand_id
1 'polypeptide(L)' 'VKTVVVIGVSVNVALLGLSIGLVNNGYQVVVPRDAVAGVPADYSETLLDNTYQMISTVVTTDDVINAWS' A
#
# COMPACT_ATOMS: atom_id res chain seq x y z
N VAL A 1 -13.53 -6.11 10.20
CA VAL A 1 -12.84 -5.38 9.11
C VAL A 1 -12.35 -6.40 8.10
N LYS A 2 -12.53 -6.18 6.79
CA LYS A 2 -12.07 -7.10 5.72
C LYS A 2 -10.98 -6.51 4.83
N THR A 3 -11.01 -5.19 4.67
CA THR A 3 -10.07 -4.42 3.84
C THR A 3 -9.34 -3.43 4.72
N VAL A 4 -8.03 -3.28 4.50
CA VAL A 4 -7.16 -2.36 5.22
C VAL A 4 -6.49 -1.44 4.21
N VAL A 5 -6.64 -0.13 4.40
CA VAL A 5 -5.93 0.91 3.64
C VAL A 5 -4.62 1.21 4.37
N VAL A 6 -3.48 0.96 3.72
CA VAL A 6 -2.15 1.10 4.31
C VAL A 6 -1.49 2.37 3.79
N ILE A 7 -1.13 3.26 4.72
CA ILE A 7 -0.47 4.55 4.46
C ILE A 7 0.72 4.76 5.40
N GLY A 8 1.60 5.71 5.06
CA GLY A 8 2.72 6.12 5.91
C GLY A 8 4.11 5.77 5.38
N VAL A 9 5.06 5.55 6.29
CA VAL A 9 6.47 5.29 5.95
C VAL A 9 7.07 4.16 6.80
N SER A 10 8.02 3.35 6.30
CA SER A 10 8.56 3.36 4.94
C SER A 10 7.99 2.23 4.07
N VAL A 11 7.86 2.48 2.76
CA VAL A 11 7.36 1.48 1.80
C VAL A 11 8.22 0.23 1.68
N ASN A 12 9.52 0.33 1.97
CA ASN A 12 10.49 -0.75 1.79
C ASN A 12 10.73 -1.62 3.04
N VAL A 13 10.22 -1.22 4.20
CA VAL A 13 10.42 -1.97 5.46
C VAL A 13 9.11 -2.17 6.19
N ALA A 14 8.57 -1.09 6.77
CA ALA A 14 7.42 -1.17 7.68
C ALA A 14 6.14 -1.55 6.91
N LEU A 15 5.84 -0.83 5.83
CA LEU A 15 4.59 -1.06 5.10
C LEU A 15 4.62 -2.37 4.30
N LEU A 16 5.78 -2.81 3.83
CA LEU A 16 5.92 -4.09 3.11
C LEU A 16 5.69 -5.26 4.06
N GLY A 17 6.33 -5.23 5.24
CA GLY A 17 6.12 -6.23 6.29
C GLY A 17 4.66 -6.26 6.77
N LEU A 18 4.05 -5.09 6.98
CA LEU A 18 2.63 -4.97 7.32
C LEU A 18 1.73 -5.58 6.25
N SER A 19 1.94 -5.24 4.98
CA SER A 19 1.11 -5.69 3.86
C SER A 19 1.16 -7.21 3.70
N ILE A 20 2.35 -7.81 3.78
CA ILE A 20 2.51 -9.27 3.77
C ILE A 20 1.79 -9.89 4.97
N GLY A 21 1.95 -9.32 6.16
CA GLY A 21 1.26 -9.78 7.37
C GLY A 21 -0.26 -9.75 7.21
N LEU A 22 -0.82 -8.67 6.67
CA LEU A 22 -2.25 -8.54 6.41
C LEU A 22 -2.77 -9.56 5.40
N VAL A 23 -2.07 -9.73 4.27
CA VAL A 23 -2.43 -10.73 3.26
C VAL A 23 -2.42 -12.14 3.84
N ASN A 24 -1.37 -12.48 4.61
CA ASN A 24 -1.27 -13.79 5.27
C ASN A 24 -2.40 -14.05 6.27
N ASN A 25 -2.97 -12.99 6.86
CA ASN A 25 -4.12 -13.07 7.75
C ASN A 25 -5.48 -12.95 7.02
N GLY A 26 -5.48 -12.96 5.67
CA GLY A 26 -6.69 -12.98 4.85
C GLY A 26 -7.36 -11.61 4.64
N TYR A 27 -6.65 -10.51 4.92
CA TYR A 27 -7.16 -9.15 4.64
C TYR A 27 -6.88 -8.74 3.19
N GLN A 28 -7.80 -7.97 2.61
CA GLN A 28 -7.52 -7.22 1.39
C GLN A 28 -6.70 -5.97 1.74
N VAL A 29 -5.57 -5.76 1.06
CA VAL A 29 -4.70 -4.60 1.26
C VAL A 29 -4.89 -3.62 0.11
N VAL A 30 -5.12 -2.34 0.45
CA VAL A 30 -5.20 -1.23 -0.50
C VAL A 30 -4.12 -0.22 -0.13
N VAL A 31 -3.35 0.26 -1.11
CA VAL A 31 -2.25 1.20 -0.89
C VAL A 31 -2.44 2.43 -1.79
N PRO A 32 -2.81 3.59 -1.23
CA PRO A 32 -2.80 4.84 -1.98
C PRO A 32 -1.35 5.31 -2.16
N ARG A 33 -0.86 5.33 -3.40
CA ARG A 33 0.54 5.60 -3.74
C ARG A 33 1.02 7.00 -3.33
N ASP A 34 0.10 7.95 -3.32
CA ASP A 34 0.30 9.36 -2.95
C ASP A 34 0.24 9.59 -1.42
N ALA A 35 -0.03 8.54 -0.63
CA ALA A 35 -0.07 8.59 0.83
C ALA A 35 0.99 7.68 1.49
N VAL A 36 2.00 7.25 0.73
CA VAL A 36 3.13 6.47 1.24
C VAL A 36 4.46 7.08 0.78
N ALA A 37 5.52 6.82 1.53
CA ALA A 37 6.85 7.23 1.11
C ALA A 37 7.96 6.28 1.59
N GLY A 38 9.11 6.39 0.97
CA GLY A 38 10.37 5.75 1.33
C GLY A 38 11.53 6.56 0.78
N VAL A 39 12.74 6.13 1.13
CA VAL A 39 13.97 6.78 0.67
C VAL A 39 14.86 5.73 -0.01
N PRO A 40 15.33 5.99 -1.24
CA PRO A 40 15.02 7.15 -2.09
C PRO A 40 13.60 7.08 -2.72
N ALA A 41 13.13 8.20 -3.29
CA ALA A 41 11.76 8.31 -3.82
C ALA A 41 11.50 7.41 -5.03
N ASP A 42 12.46 7.34 -5.96
CA ASP A 42 12.43 6.45 -7.14
C ASP A 42 12.35 4.96 -6.76
N TYR A 43 13.00 4.58 -5.65
CA TYR A 43 12.87 3.24 -5.11
C TYR A 43 11.47 2.95 -4.59
N SER A 44 10.79 3.96 -4.03
CA SER A 44 9.40 3.81 -3.58
C SER A 44 8.45 3.51 -4.74
N GLU A 45 8.58 4.27 -5.84
CA GLU A 45 7.81 4.02 -7.07
C GLU A 45 8.10 2.63 -7.64
N THR A 46 9.38 2.24 -7.66
CA THR A 46 9.78 0.90 -8.14
C THR A 46 9.12 -0.22 -7.33
N LEU A 47 9.05 -0.10 -6.00
CA LEU A 47 8.37 -1.09 -5.16
C LEU A 47 6.86 -1.10 -5.38
N LEU A 48 6.24 0.08 -5.53
CA LEU A 48 4.81 0.19 -5.77
C LEU A 48 4.39 -0.45 -7.09
N ASP A 49 5.17 -0.24 -8.16
CA ASP A 49 4.86 -0.74 -9.50
C ASP A 49 5.17 -2.23 -9.67
N ASN A 50 6.06 -2.81 -8.86
CA ASN A 50 6.49 -4.20 -9.01
C ASN A 50 6.06 -5.11 -7.84
N THR A 51 6.46 -4.77 -6.61
CA THR A 51 6.25 -5.62 -5.44
C THR A 51 4.82 -5.51 -4.92
N TYR A 52 4.31 -4.30 -4.72
CA TYR A 52 2.99 -4.08 -4.13
C TYR A 52 1.84 -4.52 -5.05
N GLN A 53 2.00 -4.45 -6.38
CA GLN A 53 1.00 -4.96 -7.34
C GLN A 53 0.66 -6.45 -7.13
N MET A 54 1.61 -7.24 -6.60
CA MET A 54 1.39 -8.67 -6.37
C MET A 54 0.60 -8.98 -5.09
N ILE A 55 0.56 -8.04 -4.13
CA ILE A 55 0.03 -8.28 -2.78
C ILE A 55 -0.99 -7.24 -2.31
N SER A 56 -1.27 -6.22 -3.11
CA SER A 56 -2.20 -5.14 -2.77
C SER A 56 -2.81 -4.51 -4.01
N THR A 57 -3.94 -3.82 -3.83
CA THR A 57 -4.50 -2.92 -4.84
C THR A 57 -3.89 -1.53 -4.65
N VAL A 58 -3.06 -1.10 -5.60
CA VAL A 58 -2.44 0.24 -5.57
C VAL A 58 -3.36 1.24 -6.26
N VAL A 59 -3.70 2.33 -5.57
CA VAL A 59 -4.66 3.35 -6.00
C VAL A 59 -4.15 4.76 -5.66
N THR A 60 -4.98 5.79 -5.85
CA THR A 60 -4.75 7.13 -5.30
C THR A 60 -5.58 7.36 -4.03
N THR A 61 -5.24 8.39 -3.25
CA THR A 61 -6.02 8.79 -2.08
C THR A 61 -7.44 9.22 -2.49
N ASP A 62 -7.58 9.86 -3.64
CA ASP A 62 -8.89 10.23 -4.19
C ASP A 62 -9.76 9.01 -4.52
N ASP A 63 -9.19 7.95 -5.08
CA ASP A 63 -9.93 6.70 -5.33
C ASP A 63 -10.48 6.10 -4.02
N VAL A 64 -9.68 6.16 -2.95
CA VAL A 64 -10.11 5.71 -1.62
C VAL A 64 -11.24 6.61 -1.10
N ILE A 65 -11.11 7.93 -1.15
CA ILE A 65 -12.15 8.85 -0.67
C ILE A 65 -13.47 8.64 -1.44
N ASN A 66 -13.40 8.48 -2.76
CA ASN A 66 -14.57 8.26 -3.61
C ASN A 66 -15.29 6.95 -3.31
N ALA A 67 -14.58 5.91 -2.86
CA ALA A 67 -15.20 4.63 -2.51
C ALA A 67 -16.02 4.66 -1.20
N TRP A 68 -15.88 5.72 -0.39
CA TRP A 68 -16.62 5.91 0.88
C TRP A 68 -17.69 7.00 0.83
N SER A 69 -17.75 7.74 -0.28
CA SER A 69 -18.79 8.75 -0.51
C SER A 69 -20.08 8.10 -0.99
#